data_AF-A0A932A747-F1
#
_entry.id   AF-A0A932A747-F1
#
_cell.length_a   1.000
_cell.length_b   1.000
_cell.length_c   1.000
_cell.angle_alpha   90.00
_cell.angle_beta   90.00
_cell.angle_gamma   90.00
#
_symmetry.space_group_name_H-M   'P 1'
#
loop_
_entity.id
_entity.type
_entity.pdbx_description
1 polymer ?
#
loop_
_entity_poly.entity_id
_entity_poly.type
_entity_poly.pdbx_seq_one_letter_code
_entity_poly.pdbx_strand_id
1 'polypeptide(L)'
;MARLRLKLDLGGTRGDEAWRALTHFEPLKSAAFGPQFGMGGECRHTAAEPHPKGEWCGALITLETPLLAQYAMSHYLEQPRVLDADVE
;
A
#
# COMPACT_ATOMS: atom_id res chain seq x y z
N MET A 1 6.14 -14.61 12.03
CA MET A 1 5.56 -13.38 11.46
C MET A 1 5.90 -13.30 9.99
N ALA A 2 4.92 -12.99 9.17
CA ALA A 2 5.07 -12.81 7.72
C ALA A 2 4.80 -11.36 7.37
N ARG A 3 5.37 -10.90 6.25
CA ARG A 3 5.20 -9.52 5.78
C ARG A 3 4.63 -9.53 4.37
N LEU A 4 3.74 -8.60 4.11
CA LEU A 4 3.15 -8.37 2.80
C LEU A 4 3.50 -6.95 2.39
N ARG A 5 4.24 -6.81 1.29
CA ARG A 5 4.48 -5.52 0.65
C ARG A 5 3.36 -5.23 -0.32
N LEU A 6 2.87 -4.01 -0.31
CA LEU A 6 1.89 -3.51 -1.28
C LEU A 6 2.50 -2.38 -2.10
N LYS A 7 2.11 -2.31 -3.36
CA LYS A 7 2.37 -1.17 -4.25
C LYS A 7 1.05 -0.46 -4.54
N LEU A 8 0.94 0.81 -4.18
CA LEU A 8 -0.31 1.57 -4.27
C LEU A 8 -0.21 2.68 -5.30
N ASP A 9 -1.18 2.76 -6.22
CA ASP A 9 -1.35 3.90 -7.11
C ASP A 9 -1.87 5.12 -6.35
N LEU A 10 -1.08 6.18 -6.36
CA LEU A 10 -1.43 7.46 -5.74
C LEU A 10 -2.13 8.40 -6.70
N GLY A 11 -2.13 8.10 -8.02
CA GLY A 11 -2.60 8.99 -9.06
C GLY A 11 -3.96 9.64 -8.74
N GLY A 12 -3.96 10.98 -8.75
CA GLY A 12 -5.14 11.81 -8.52
C GLY A 12 -5.59 11.95 -7.06
N THR A 13 -4.89 11.33 -6.11
CA THR A 13 -5.14 11.48 -4.66
C THR A 13 -4.22 12.54 -4.05
N ARG A 14 -4.52 13.03 -2.84
CA ARG A 14 -3.68 13.98 -2.10
C ARG A 14 -3.11 13.33 -0.84
N GLY A 15 -1.80 13.50 -0.62
CA GLY A 15 -1.11 12.92 0.53
C GLY A 15 -1.31 11.41 0.61
N ASP A 16 -1.80 10.91 1.74
CA ASP A 16 -2.05 9.49 2.01
C ASP A 16 -3.51 9.05 1.77
N GLU A 17 -4.30 9.83 1.01
CA GLU A 17 -5.69 9.49 0.70
C GLU A 17 -5.85 8.10 0.08
N ALA A 18 -4.95 7.71 -0.84
CA ALA A 18 -4.96 6.36 -1.44
C ALA A 18 -4.81 5.26 -0.39
N TRP A 19 -4.02 5.49 0.65
CA TRP A 19 -3.81 4.56 1.75
C TRP A 19 -5.04 4.50 2.68
N ARG A 20 -5.55 5.67 3.08
CA ARG A 20 -6.74 5.77 3.96
C ARG A 20 -8.01 5.20 3.33
N ALA A 21 -8.06 5.12 2.00
CA ALA A 21 -9.18 4.54 1.27
C ALA A 21 -9.16 3.00 1.20
N LEU A 22 -8.07 2.34 1.61
CA LEU A 22 -8.01 0.88 1.63
C LEU A 22 -8.88 0.30 2.74
N THR A 23 -9.50 -0.84 2.44
CA THR A 23 -10.09 -1.68 3.47
C THR A 23 -9.01 -2.62 4.00
N HIS A 24 -8.59 -2.44 5.25
CA HIS A 24 -7.54 -3.27 5.84
C HIS A 24 -8.00 -4.71 6.10
N PHE A 25 -7.07 -5.66 5.98
CA PHE A 25 -7.33 -7.08 6.24
C PHE A 25 -7.30 -7.37 7.75
N GLU A 26 -8.45 -7.76 8.31
CA GLU A 26 -8.62 -8.11 9.72
C GLU A 26 -8.19 -9.57 9.97
N PRO A 27 -6.90 -9.87 10.16
CA PRO A 27 -6.30 -9.98 11.49
C PRO A 27 -4.83 -9.50 11.47
N LEU A 28 -4.56 -8.38 10.80
CA LEU A 28 -3.21 -7.81 10.71
C LEU A 28 -2.67 -7.41 12.10
N LYS A 29 -1.35 -7.47 12.26
CA LYS A 29 -0.65 -6.99 13.47
C LYS A 29 -0.30 -5.52 13.39
N SER A 30 0.17 -5.09 12.23
CA SER A 30 0.48 -3.70 11.95
C SER A 30 0.43 -3.43 10.46
N ALA A 31 0.24 -2.16 10.13
CA ALA A 31 0.18 -1.65 8.78
C ALA A 31 0.90 -0.30 8.76
N ALA A 32 1.79 -0.11 7.79
CA ALA A 32 2.53 1.13 7.62
C ALA A 32 2.61 1.50 6.14
N PHE A 33 2.54 2.79 5.83
CA PHE A 33 2.60 3.34 4.48
C PHE A 33 3.71 4.39 4.41
N GLY A 34 4.43 4.42 3.29
CA GLY A 34 5.45 5.44 3.08
C GLY A 34 6.58 5.03 2.13
N PRO A 35 7.39 6.03 1.71
CA PRO A 35 8.43 5.85 0.69
C PRO A 35 9.52 4.85 1.10
N GLN A 36 9.73 4.64 2.40
CA GLN A 36 10.64 3.61 2.93
C GLN A 36 10.25 2.18 2.51
N PHE A 37 9.00 1.98 2.07
CA PHE A 37 8.52 0.69 1.56
C PHE A 37 8.56 0.61 0.03
N GLY A 38 9.02 1.66 -0.66
CA GLY A 38 9.14 1.77 -2.11
C GLY A 38 8.38 2.98 -2.65
N MET A 39 8.87 3.60 -3.73
CA MET A 39 8.14 4.64 -4.44
C MET A 39 8.55 4.74 -5.92
N GLY A 40 7.65 5.24 -6.75
CA GLY A 40 7.85 5.40 -8.20
C GLY A 40 8.66 6.62 -8.63
N GLY A 41 9.04 7.47 -7.69
CA GLY A 41 9.76 8.73 -7.91
C GLY A 41 9.57 9.66 -6.71
N GLU A 42 10.35 10.73 -6.62
CA GLU A 42 10.20 11.75 -5.56
C GLU A 42 8.88 12.51 -5.73
N CYS A 43 8.10 12.68 -4.65
CA CYS A 43 6.97 13.60 -4.63
C CYS A 43 7.50 15.03 -4.77
N ARG A 44 7.49 15.58 -5.99
CA ARG A 44 7.98 16.95 -6.30
C ARG A 44 6.89 18.01 -6.26
N HIS A 45 5.77 17.68 -5.63
CA HIS A 45 4.62 18.56 -5.48
C HIS A 45 4.35 18.79 -3.99
N THR A 46 3.59 19.83 -3.69
CA THR A 46 3.18 20.13 -2.32
C THR A 46 2.19 19.09 -1.81
N ALA A 47 2.07 18.95 -0.49
CA ALA A 47 1.08 18.05 0.14
C ALA A 47 -0.37 18.43 -0.21
N ALA A 48 -0.61 19.68 -0.60
CA ALA A 48 -1.91 20.15 -1.03
C ALA A 48 -2.21 19.77 -2.48
N GLU A 49 -1.22 19.48 -3.32
CA GLU A 49 -1.43 19.14 -4.73
C GLU A 49 -1.70 17.63 -4.91
N PRO A 50 -2.56 17.25 -5.87
CA PRO A 50 -2.78 15.85 -6.16
C PRO A 50 -1.54 15.20 -6.79
N HIS A 51 -1.29 13.95 -6.43
CA HIS A 51 -0.27 13.11 -7.02
C HIS A 51 -0.49 13.00 -8.54
N PRO A 52 0.54 13.23 -9.38
CA PRO A 52 0.45 13.03 -10.81
C PRO A 52 0.18 11.57 -11.16
N LYS A 53 -0.38 11.34 -12.35
CA LYS A 53 -0.68 9.99 -12.84
C LYS A 53 0.60 9.14 -12.91
N GLY A 54 0.52 7.90 -12.41
CA GLY A 54 1.62 6.95 -12.44
C GLY A 54 2.54 7.00 -11.23
N GLU A 55 2.35 7.95 -10.30
CA GLU A 55 3.01 7.88 -9.00
C GLU A 55 2.46 6.74 -8.15
N TRP A 56 3.37 6.05 -7.48
CA TRP A 56 3.02 4.97 -6.56
C TRP A 56 3.90 5.02 -5.32
N CYS A 57 3.38 4.49 -4.22
CA CYS A 57 4.10 4.37 -2.95
C CYS A 57 3.81 3.01 -2.30
N GLY A 58 4.78 2.53 -1.53
CA GLY A 58 4.74 1.25 -0.88
C GLY A 58 3.99 1.28 0.45
N ALA A 59 3.44 0.13 0.83
CA ALA A 59 3.01 -0.15 2.18
C ALA A 59 3.54 -1.51 2.65
N LEU A 60 3.62 -1.68 3.97
CA LEU A 60 4.01 -2.93 4.61
C LEU A 60 2.93 -3.34 5.61
N ILE A 61 2.40 -4.55 5.42
CA ILE A 61 1.46 -5.19 6.34
C ILE A 61 2.21 -6.32 7.06
N THR A 62 2.11 -6.36 8.38
CA THR A 62 2.68 -7.45 9.20
C THR A 62 1.57 -8.36 9.68
N LEU A 63 1.74 -9.67 9.48
CA LEU A 63 0.79 -10.70 9.86
C LEU A 63 1.45 -11.78 10.73
N GLU A 64 0.63 -12.48 11.52
CA GLU A 64 1.12 -13.53 12.42
C GLU A 64 1.78 -14.68 11.63
N THR A 65 1.13 -15.14 10.57
CA THR A 65 1.52 -16.35 9.82
C THR A 65 1.65 -16.10 8.31
N PRO A 66 2.47 -16.88 7.58
CA PRO A 66 2.55 -16.81 6.13
C PRO A 66 1.23 -17.12 5.42
N LEU A 67 0.43 -18.04 5.97
CA LEU A 67 -0.89 -18.36 5.44
C LEU A 67 -1.82 -17.14 5.44
N LEU A 68 -1.81 -16.36 6.53
CA LEU A 68 -2.56 -15.10 6.60
C LEU A 68 -2.05 -14.07 5.58
N ALA A 69 -0.74 -14.02 5.33
CA ALA A 69 -0.18 -13.12 4.32
C ALA A 69 -0.68 -13.46 2.91
N GLN A 70 -0.84 -14.74 2.58
CA GLN A 70 -1.41 -15.18 1.30
C GLN A 70 -2.90 -14.77 1.17
N TYR A 71 -3.71 -14.93 2.23
CA TYR A 71 -5.09 -14.45 2.21
C TYR A 71 -5.19 -12.93 2.12
N ALA A 72 -4.34 -12.21 2.87
CA ALA A 72 -4.27 -10.76 2.82
C ALA A 72 -3.86 -10.26 1.43
N MET A 73 -2.91 -10.94 0.77
CA MET A 73 -2.47 -10.61 -0.58
C MET A 73 -3.66 -10.62 -1.56
N SER A 74 -4.46 -11.69 -1.56
CA SER A 74 -5.68 -11.75 -2.38
C SER A 74 -6.66 -10.63 -2.04
N HIS A 75 -6.91 -10.37 -0.75
CA HIS A 75 -7.79 -9.29 -0.29
C HIS A 75 -7.35 -7.91 -0.75
N TYR A 76 -6.04 -7.62 -0.76
CA TYR A 76 -5.53 -6.33 -1.20
C TYR A 76 -5.52 -6.21 -2.73
N LEU A 77 -5.15 -7.26 -3.47
CA LEU A 77 -5.13 -7.23 -4.94
C LEU A 77 -6.51 -6.97 -5.58
N GLU A 78 -7.60 -7.26 -4.87
CA GLU A 78 -8.96 -6.94 -5.32
C GLU A 78 -9.31 -5.44 -5.17
N GLN A 79 -8.49 -4.65 -4.46
CA GLN A 79 -8.78 -3.25 -4.19
C GLN A 79 -8.30 -2.34 -5.34
N PRO A 80 -9.08 -1.32 -5.74
CA PRO A 80 -8.85 -0.57 -6.98
C PRO A 80 -7.50 0.11 -7.15
N ARG A 81 -6.78 0.40 -6.05
CA ARG A 81 -5.51 1.15 -6.05
C ARG A 81 -4.29 0.28 -5.78
N VAL A 82 -4.47 -1.01 -5.51
CA VAL A 82 -3.36 -1.93 -5.30
C VAL A 82 -2.87 -2.39 -6.67
N LEU A 83 -1.65 -1.98 -7.02
CA LEU A 83 -1.01 -2.31 -8.29
C LEU A 83 -0.29 -3.66 -8.23
N ASP A 84 0.26 -3.99 -7.07
CA ASP A 84 1.04 -5.21 -6.85
C ASP A 84 1.10 -5.54 -5.36
N ALA A 85 1.32 -6.81 -5.06
CA ALA A 85 1.43 -7.32 -3.70
C ALA A 85 2.37 -8.54 -3.64
N ASP A 86 3.30 -8.56 -2.70
CA ASP A 86 4.33 -9.60 -2.58
C ASP A 86 4.56 -10.01 -1.12
N VAL A 87 4.71 -11.32 -0.90
CA VAL A 87 4.90 -11.91 0.45
C VAL A 87 6.38 -12.17 0.70
N GLU A 88 6.91 -11.58 1.78
CA GLU A 88 8.25 -11.83 2.32
C GLU A 88 8.24 -12.94 3.38
#